data_AF-A0A9E4V947-F1
#
_entry.id   AF-A0A9E4V947-F1
#
_cell.length_a   1.000
_cell.length_b   1.000
_cell.length_c   1.000
_cell.angle_alpha   90.00
_cell.angle_beta   90.00
_cell.angle_gamma   90.00
#
_symmetry.space_group_name_H-M   'P 1'
#
loop_
_entity.id
_entity.type
_entity.pdbx_description
1 polymer ?
#
loop_
_entity_poly.entity_id
_entity_poly.type
_entity_poly.pdbx_seq_one_letter_code
_entity_poly.pdbx_strand_id
1 'polypeptide(L)'
;MATASVALAQSPSDVRLMSVGNELYATGQYDEATNYYDQLIRQGAHSGPLYYNLGNAHYNQGEMGRAILNYLRAQRIMPRDNDLQSNLALARSLTRDSGASGGETPLAIWNDITERRLTLDELALVTLAIWFAFAMALVVVVMMTRRGVKRAAKIVAILIAVPMVAAFFALGSRLYADALNPDVVVVAEEAEVTTGPSPQYALQLT
;
A
#
# COMPACT_ATOMS: atom_id res chain seq x y z
N MET A 1 -3.03 -2.40 29.07
CA MET A 1 -3.91 -1.27 28.68
C MET A 1 -3.50 -0.85 27.28
N ALA A 2 -4.29 -1.23 26.26
CA ALA A 2 -4.17 -0.75 24.89
C ALA A 2 -5.52 -0.98 24.20
N THR A 3 -6.55 -0.34 24.76
CA THR A 3 -7.94 -0.38 24.28
C THR A 3 -8.30 1.03 23.82
N ALA A 4 -8.03 1.39 22.56
CA ALA A 4 -8.50 2.68 22.01
C ALA A 4 -8.46 2.85 20.47
N SER A 5 -8.05 1.88 19.64
CA SER A 5 -7.76 2.19 18.21
C SER A 5 -8.78 1.71 17.17
N VAL A 6 -9.87 1.03 17.57
CA VAL A 6 -10.87 0.49 16.60
C VAL A 6 -12.21 1.26 16.62
N ALA A 7 -12.38 2.26 17.48
CA ALA A 7 -13.67 2.93 17.71
C ALA A 7 -13.78 4.39 17.20
N LEU A 8 -12.82 4.92 16.44
CA LEU A 8 -12.92 6.28 15.85
C LEU A 8 -13.67 6.32 14.51
N ALA A 9 -14.39 5.24 14.14
CA ALA A 9 -15.21 5.22 12.95
C ALA A 9 -16.53 6.01 13.17
N GLN A 10 -16.47 7.26 12.71
CA GLN A 10 -17.55 8.14 12.28
C GLN A 10 -18.39 8.80 13.39
N SER A 11 -17.99 10.01 13.79
CA SER A 11 -18.94 10.96 14.38
C SER A 11 -20.13 11.12 13.41
N PRO A 12 -21.38 11.33 13.90
CA PRO A 12 -22.53 11.59 13.03
C PRO A 12 -22.32 12.75 12.04
N SER A 13 -21.41 13.69 12.37
CA SER A 13 -20.94 14.72 11.45
C SER A 13 -20.21 14.15 10.23
N ASP A 14 -19.33 13.18 10.44
CA ASP A 14 -18.43 12.66 9.42
C ASP A 14 -19.18 11.76 8.45
N VAL A 15 -20.14 10.97 8.96
CA VAL A 15 -21.10 10.22 8.12
C VAL A 15 -21.84 11.17 7.20
N ARG A 16 -22.29 12.31 7.74
CA ARG A 16 -23.04 13.31 6.97
C ARG A 16 -22.16 13.96 5.91
N LEU A 17 -20.96 14.41 6.26
CA LEU A 17 -20.02 15.01 5.31
C LEU A 17 -19.66 14.04 4.18
N MET A 18 -19.47 12.75 4.50
CA MET A 18 -19.23 11.71 3.51
C MET A 18 -20.43 11.55 2.57
N SER A 19 -21.65 11.48 3.12
CA SER A 19 -22.86 11.35 2.33
C SER A 19 -23.06 12.54 1.39
N VAL A 20 -22.82 13.76 1.87
CA VAL A 20 -22.94 14.98 1.06
C VAL A 20 -21.88 15.00 -0.05
N GLY A 21 -20.63 14.67 0.26
CA GLY A 21 -19.58 14.53 -0.76
C GLY A 21 -19.93 13.51 -1.84
N ASN A 22 -20.50 12.36 -1.45
CA ASN A 22 -20.92 11.31 -2.39
C ASN A 22 -22.08 11.76 -3.28
N GLU A 23 -23.04 12.52 -2.74
CA GLU A 23 -24.17 13.07 -3.51
C GLU A 23 -23.69 14.14 -4.52
N LEU A 24 -22.81 15.03 -4.10
CA LEU A 24 -22.18 16.02 -4.97
C LEU A 24 -21.38 15.35 -6.10
N TYR A 25 -20.62 14.31 -5.77
CA TYR A 25 -19.92 13.51 -6.77
C TYR A 25 -20.90 12.87 -7.76
N ALA A 26 -21.99 12.25 -7.28
CA ALA A 26 -22.98 11.61 -8.14
C ALA A 26 -23.72 12.59 -9.07
N THR A 27 -23.82 13.87 -8.66
CA THR A 27 -24.41 14.95 -9.46
C THR A 27 -23.39 15.68 -10.35
N GLY A 28 -22.13 15.21 -10.39
CA GLY A 28 -21.07 15.77 -11.22
C GLY A 28 -20.42 17.04 -10.65
N GLN A 29 -20.76 17.42 -9.41
CA GLN A 29 -20.21 18.59 -8.71
C GLN A 29 -18.90 18.21 -8.01
N TYR A 30 -17.88 17.88 -8.81
CA TYR A 30 -16.63 17.30 -8.30
C TYR A 30 -15.83 18.26 -7.41
N ASP A 31 -15.78 19.56 -7.73
CA ASP A 31 -15.08 20.57 -6.92
C ASP A 31 -15.67 20.71 -5.51
N GLU A 32 -16.98 20.61 -5.40
CA GLU A 32 -17.64 20.64 -4.09
C GLU A 32 -17.43 19.32 -3.36
N ALA A 33 -17.51 18.19 -4.06
CA ALA A 33 -17.26 16.87 -3.48
C ALA A 33 -15.85 16.77 -2.87
N THR A 34 -14.81 17.22 -3.57
CA THR A 34 -13.43 17.22 -3.04
C THR A 34 -13.31 18.05 -1.78
N ASN A 35 -13.97 19.22 -1.70
CA ASN A 35 -13.96 20.05 -0.51
C ASN A 35 -14.53 19.34 0.73
N TYR A 36 -15.63 18.59 0.57
CA TYR A 36 -16.21 17.80 1.66
C TYR A 36 -15.33 16.63 2.08
N TYR A 37 -14.71 15.94 1.12
CA TYR A 37 -13.74 14.87 1.43
C TYR A 37 -12.48 15.41 2.11
N ASP A 38 -11.95 16.55 1.68
CA ASP A 38 -10.80 17.19 2.32
C ASP A 38 -11.13 17.68 3.73
N GLN A 39 -12.36 18.12 3.96
CA GLN A 39 -12.83 18.47 5.30
C GLN A 39 -12.81 17.26 6.24
N LEU A 40 -13.25 16.10 5.76
CA LEU A 40 -13.15 14.84 6.52
C LEU A 40 -11.70 14.51 6.86
N ILE A 41 -10.79 14.64 5.89
CA ILE A 41 -9.36 14.41 6.12
C ILE A 41 -8.82 15.39 7.18
N ARG A 42 -9.19 16.67 7.11
CA ARG A 42 -8.80 17.69 8.11
C ARG A 42 -9.35 17.40 9.51
N GLN A 43 -10.48 16.71 9.61
CA GLN A 43 -11.07 16.26 10.88
C GLN A 43 -10.42 14.98 11.43
N GLY A 44 -9.42 14.43 10.73
CA GLY A 44 -8.70 13.22 11.12
C GLY A 44 -9.37 11.93 10.63
N ALA A 45 -10.39 12.02 9.77
CA ALA A 45 -10.97 10.84 9.15
C ALA A 45 -10.01 10.30 8.09
N HIS A 46 -9.57 9.05 8.29
CA HIS A 46 -8.70 8.34 7.37
C HIS A 46 -9.32 6.98 7.08
N SER A 47 -9.79 6.77 5.85
CA SER A 47 -10.39 5.50 5.44
C SER A 47 -10.16 5.24 3.94
N GLY A 48 -10.11 3.95 3.58
CA GLY A 48 -9.96 3.54 2.18
C GLY A 48 -11.05 4.12 1.27
N PRO A 49 -12.35 4.02 1.64
CA PRO A 49 -13.44 4.59 0.83
C PRO A 49 -13.35 6.11 0.67
N LEU A 50 -12.92 6.85 1.70
CA LEU A 50 -12.74 8.30 1.61
C LEU A 50 -11.70 8.65 0.56
N TYR A 51 -10.53 7.99 0.62
CA TYR A 51 -9.47 8.22 -0.36
C TYR A 51 -9.82 7.74 -1.76
N TYR A 52 -10.56 6.63 -1.89
CA TYR A 52 -11.05 6.17 -3.17
C TYR A 52 -12.02 7.17 -3.82
N ASN A 53 -12.98 7.69 -3.05
CA ASN A 53 -13.94 8.67 -3.55
C ASN A 53 -13.30 10.01 -3.90
N LEU A 54 -12.34 10.47 -3.08
CA LEU A 54 -11.54 11.67 -3.40
C LEU A 54 -10.69 11.47 -4.66
N GLY A 55 -10.10 10.27 -4.83
CA GLY A 55 -9.39 9.90 -6.05
C GLY A 55 -10.27 9.91 -7.29
N ASN A 56 -11.49 9.34 -7.19
CA ASN A 56 -12.49 9.38 -8.25
C ASN A 56 -12.90 10.84 -8.59
N ALA A 57 -13.08 11.70 -7.59
CA ALA A 57 -13.43 13.10 -7.82
C ALA A 57 -12.33 13.85 -8.60
N HIS A 58 -11.07 13.72 -8.17
CA HIS A 58 -9.92 14.28 -8.90
C HIS A 58 -9.74 13.68 -10.30
N TYR A 59 -10.04 12.39 -10.48
CA TYR A 59 -10.00 11.75 -11.80
C TYR A 59 -10.98 12.43 -12.76
N ASN A 60 -12.21 12.70 -12.31
CA ASN A 60 -13.23 13.36 -13.12
C ASN A 60 -12.95 14.86 -13.35
N GLN A 61 -12.17 15.51 -12.48
CA GLN A 61 -11.65 16.87 -12.70
C GLN A 61 -10.49 16.93 -13.70
N GLY A 62 -9.95 15.78 -14.13
CA GLY A 62 -8.74 15.72 -14.96
C GLY A 62 -7.44 15.92 -14.17
N GLU A 63 -7.51 16.02 -12.85
CA GLU A 63 -6.36 16.19 -11.94
C GLU A 63 -5.68 14.84 -11.68
N MET A 64 -5.11 14.24 -12.73
CA MET A 64 -4.68 12.84 -12.72
C MET A 64 -3.63 12.52 -11.64
N GLY A 65 -2.71 13.46 -11.36
CA GLY A 65 -1.72 13.29 -10.28
C GLY A 65 -2.37 13.17 -8.90
N ARG A 66 -3.37 14.01 -8.60
CA ARG A 66 -4.11 13.96 -7.33
C ARG A 66 -5.01 12.74 -7.23
N ALA A 67 -5.57 12.28 -8.35
CA ALA A 67 -6.31 11.02 -8.42
C ALA A 67 -5.42 9.83 -8.04
N ILE A 68 -4.26 9.70 -8.69
CA ILE A 68 -3.28 8.64 -8.42
C ILE A 68 -2.82 8.68 -6.96
N LEU A 69 -2.50 9.86 -6.42
CA LEU A 69 -2.10 10.02 -5.02
C LEU A 69 -3.15 9.46 -4.05
N ASN A 70 -4.42 9.81 -4.26
CA ASN A 70 -5.50 9.37 -3.37
C ASN A 70 -5.85 7.88 -3.57
N TYR A 71 -5.78 7.35 -4.79
CA TYR A 71 -5.87 5.91 -5.01
C TYR A 71 -4.74 5.13 -4.32
N LEU A 72 -3.50 5.64 -4.30
CA LEU A 72 -2.40 5.00 -3.57
C LEU A 72 -2.65 5.00 -2.06
N ARG A 73 -3.18 6.10 -1.51
CA ARG A 73 -3.61 6.15 -0.09
C ARG A 73 -4.72 5.13 0.20
N ALA A 74 -5.69 5.01 -0.70
CA ALA A 74 -6.74 4.00 -0.59
C ALA A 74 -6.16 2.58 -0.65
N GLN A 75 -5.17 2.33 -1.51
CA GLN A 75 -4.57 1.00 -1.73
C GLN A 75 -3.85 0.50 -0.48
N ARG A 76 -3.23 1.39 0.29
CA ARG A 76 -2.62 1.02 1.58
C ARG A 76 -3.63 0.47 2.59
N ILE A 77 -4.89 0.91 2.51
CA ILE A 77 -5.97 0.51 3.43
C ILE A 77 -6.79 -0.65 2.85
N MET A 78 -7.02 -0.65 1.53
CA MET A 78 -7.83 -1.64 0.81
C MET A 78 -7.02 -2.28 -0.33
N PRO A 79 -5.92 -3.00 -0.03
CA PRO A 79 -4.99 -3.50 -1.05
C PRO A 79 -5.61 -4.55 -1.99
N ARG A 80 -6.70 -5.18 -1.57
CA ARG A 80 -7.41 -6.25 -2.29
C ARG A 80 -8.68 -5.77 -3.00
N ASP A 81 -8.92 -4.46 -3.05
CA ASP A 81 -10.08 -3.90 -3.74
C ASP A 81 -9.83 -3.87 -5.26
N ASN A 82 -10.59 -4.65 -6.01
CA ASN A 82 -10.40 -4.81 -7.45
C ASN A 82 -10.79 -3.55 -8.23
N ASP A 83 -11.79 -2.80 -7.76
CA ASP A 83 -12.27 -1.59 -8.43
C ASP A 83 -11.21 -0.49 -8.28
N LEU A 84 -10.66 -0.34 -7.08
CA LEU A 84 -9.52 0.54 -6.80
C LEU A 84 -8.30 0.20 -7.66
N GLN A 85 -7.93 -1.09 -7.76
CA GLN A 85 -6.79 -1.49 -8.59
C GLN A 85 -7.02 -1.14 -10.06
N SER A 86 -8.23 -1.37 -10.56
CA SER A 86 -8.61 -1.06 -11.94
C SER A 86 -8.57 0.44 -12.21
N ASN A 87 -9.12 1.26 -11.31
CA ASN A 87 -9.13 2.71 -11.43
C ASN A 87 -7.72 3.32 -11.33
N LEU A 88 -6.88 2.81 -10.43
CA LEU A 88 -5.49 3.24 -10.31
C LEU A 88 -4.68 2.88 -11.57
N ALA A 89 -4.87 1.68 -12.11
CA ALA A 89 -4.22 1.26 -13.35
C ALA A 89 -4.65 2.12 -14.53
N LEU A 90 -5.95 2.42 -14.64
CA LEU A 90 -6.49 3.32 -15.66
C LEU A 90 -5.91 4.74 -15.51
N ALA A 91 -5.94 5.31 -14.31
CA ALA A 91 -5.40 6.65 -14.05
C ALA A 91 -3.91 6.76 -14.39
N ARG A 92 -3.11 5.74 -14.03
CA ARG A 92 -1.68 5.66 -14.41
C ARG A 92 -1.49 5.59 -15.91
N SER A 93 -2.26 4.75 -16.62
CA SER A 93 -2.14 4.58 -18.08
C SER A 93 -2.39 5.87 -18.87
N LEU A 94 -3.18 6.78 -18.30
CA LEU A 94 -3.53 8.06 -18.90
C LEU A 94 -2.47 9.15 -18.60
N THR A 95 -1.54 8.90 -17.68
CA THR A 95 -0.37 9.76 -17.48
C THR A 95 0.74 9.39 -18.49
N ARG A 96 1.24 10.40 -19.20
CA ARG A 96 2.23 10.30 -20.30
C ARG A 96 3.57 9.66 -19.87
N ASP A 97 3.79 9.54 -18.56
CA ASP A 97 4.98 8.97 -17.91
C ASP A 97 4.84 7.48 -17.55
N SER A 98 3.92 6.76 -18.20
CA SER A 98 3.75 5.30 -18.07
C SER A 98 4.98 4.48 -18.55
N GLY A 99 6.11 5.12 -18.85
CA GLY A 99 7.37 4.47 -19.22
C GLY A 99 8.12 3.81 -18.05
N ALA A 100 7.66 4.00 -16.80
CA ALA A 100 8.34 3.48 -15.61
C ALA A 100 7.45 2.62 -14.70
N SER A 101 6.37 2.01 -15.20
CA SER A 101 5.96 0.72 -14.63
C SER A 101 7.06 -0.26 -15.01
N GLY A 102 8.06 -0.40 -14.13
CA GLY A 102 9.22 -1.25 -14.33
C GLY A 102 8.78 -2.54 -15.02
N GLY A 103 9.35 -2.80 -16.19
CA GLY A 103 8.99 -3.94 -17.02
C GLY A 103 8.96 -5.22 -16.19
N GLU A 104 8.27 -6.24 -16.71
CA GLU A 104 8.03 -7.57 -16.14
C GLU A 104 9.32 -8.27 -15.65
N THR A 105 9.93 -7.71 -14.61
CA THR A 105 11.05 -8.30 -13.91
C THR A 105 10.44 -9.27 -12.92
N PRO A 106 11.04 -10.45 -12.74
CA PRO A 106 10.55 -11.41 -11.73
C PRO A 106 10.36 -10.75 -10.35
N LEU A 107 11.21 -9.78 -9.99
CA LEU A 107 11.11 -9.00 -8.75
C LEU A 107 9.83 -8.15 -8.66
N ALA A 108 9.41 -7.50 -9.75
CA ALA A 108 8.17 -6.71 -9.78
C ALA A 108 6.93 -7.62 -9.65
N ILE A 109 6.95 -8.82 -10.24
CA ILE A 109 5.90 -9.83 -10.08
C ILE A 109 5.82 -10.30 -8.62
N TRP A 110 6.96 -10.55 -7.97
CA TRP A 110 7.00 -10.90 -6.55
C TRP A 110 6.46 -9.79 -5.65
N ASN A 111 6.80 -8.53 -5.96
CA ASN A 111 6.32 -7.38 -5.23
C ASN A 111 4.81 -7.18 -5.39
N ASP A 112 4.30 -7.28 -6.63
CA ASP A 112 2.88 -7.19 -6.94
C ASP A 112 2.07 -8.30 -6.23
N ILE A 113 2.57 -9.53 -6.24
CA ILE A 113 1.94 -10.66 -5.55
C ILE A 113 1.91 -10.44 -4.04
N THR A 114 3.02 -9.99 -3.45
CA THR A 114 3.07 -9.80 -1.99
C THR A 114 2.32 -8.55 -1.56
N GLU A 115 2.30 -7.45 -2.33
CA GLU A 115 1.67 -6.18 -1.96
C GLU A 115 0.15 -6.25 -2.15
N ARG A 116 -0.32 -6.93 -3.20
CA ARG A 116 -1.75 -7.13 -3.43
C ARG A 116 -2.35 -8.19 -2.53
N ARG A 117 -1.58 -9.20 -2.09
CA ARG A 117 -2.13 -10.34 -1.34
C ARG A 117 -1.85 -10.36 0.16
N LEU A 118 -0.80 -9.74 0.70
CA LEU A 118 -0.48 -9.80 2.14
C LEU A 118 -0.13 -8.42 2.67
N THR A 119 -0.93 -7.90 3.60
CA THR A 119 -0.60 -6.66 4.32
C THR A 119 0.67 -6.85 5.15
N LEU A 120 1.36 -5.76 5.49
CA LEU A 120 2.58 -5.82 6.32
C LEU A 120 2.33 -6.56 7.64
N ASP A 121 1.15 -6.36 8.22
CA ASP A 121 0.74 -7.01 9.47
C ASP A 121 0.51 -8.52 9.30
N GLU A 122 -0.17 -8.95 8.23
CA GLU A 122 -0.37 -10.37 7.93
C GLU A 122 0.97 -11.09 7.66
N LEU A 123 1.88 -10.44 6.92
CA LEU A 123 3.21 -10.97 6.66
C LEU A 123 4.04 -11.08 7.94
N ALA A 124 3.98 -10.07 8.81
CA ALA A 124 4.66 -10.08 10.10
C ALA A 124 4.13 -11.22 11.00
N LEU A 125 2.82 -11.45 11.01
CA LEU A 125 2.20 -12.51 11.80
C LEU A 125 2.57 -13.91 11.29
N VAL A 126 2.57 -14.13 9.97
CA VAL A 126 3.04 -15.40 9.37
C VAL A 126 4.51 -15.63 9.70
N THR A 127 5.34 -14.60 9.62
CA THR A 127 6.76 -14.67 9.96
C THR A 127 6.96 -15.03 11.43
N LEU A 128 6.23 -14.39 12.34
CA LEU A 128 6.25 -14.69 13.77
C LEU A 128 5.78 -16.12 14.06
N ALA A 129 4.73 -16.59 13.39
CA ALA A 129 4.22 -17.95 13.55
C ALA A 129 5.26 -19.01 13.12
N ILE A 130 5.98 -18.75 12.02
CA ILE A 130 7.09 -19.60 11.56
C ILE A 130 8.22 -19.63 12.60
N TRP A 131 8.60 -18.47 13.17
CA TRP A 131 9.59 -18.37 14.24
C TRP A 131 9.18 -19.13 15.49
N PHE A 132 7.91 -19.03 15.89
CA PHE A 132 7.38 -19.76 17.03
C PHE A 132 7.36 -21.28 16.80
N ALA A 133 6.94 -21.73 15.60
CA ALA A 133 6.97 -23.13 15.23
C ALA A 133 8.40 -23.70 15.20
N PHE A 134 9.36 -22.93 14.71
CA PHE A 134 10.78 -23.29 14.74
C PHE A 134 11.33 -23.42 16.16
N ALA A 135 11.06 -22.43 17.03
CA ALA A 135 11.46 -22.47 18.43
C ALA A 135 10.85 -23.67 19.16
N MET A 136 9.57 -23.96 18.92
CA MET A 136 8.88 -25.11 19.50
C MET A 136 9.48 -26.44 19.02
N ALA A 137 9.80 -26.57 17.72
CA ALA A 137 10.49 -27.74 17.20
C ALA A 137 11.87 -27.94 17.85
N LEU A 138 12.61 -26.86 18.11
CA LEU A 138 13.92 -26.91 18.79
C LEU A 138 13.78 -27.37 20.24
N VAL A 139 12.78 -26.89 20.98
CA VAL A 139 12.47 -27.35 22.34
C VAL A 139 12.16 -28.85 22.36
N VAL A 140 11.37 -29.35 21.40
CA VAL A 140 11.07 -30.79 21.26
C VAL A 140 12.34 -31.62 20.99
N VAL A 141 13.27 -31.14 20.15
CA VAL A 141 14.57 -31.79 19.91
C VAL A 141 15.39 -31.92 21.19
N VAL A 142 15.38 -30.87 22.03
CA VAL A 142 16.17 -30.81 23.27
C VAL A 142 15.56 -31.70 24.36
N MET A 143 14.23 -31.71 24.51
CA MET A 143 13.53 -32.48 25.54
C MET A 143 13.42 -33.99 25.25
N MET A 144 13.41 -34.42 23.98
CA MET A 144 13.18 -35.83 23.64
C MET A 144 14.46 -36.68 23.61
N THR A 145 14.50 -37.79 24.37
CA THR A 145 15.69 -38.66 24.52
C THR A 145 15.94 -39.64 23.37
N ARG A 146 14.94 -39.91 22.51
CA ARG A 146 15.07 -40.91 21.42
C ARG A 146 15.87 -40.36 20.24
N ARG A 147 16.97 -41.06 19.88
CA ARG A 147 17.92 -40.66 18.82
C ARG A 147 17.26 -40.47 17.44
N GLY A 148 16.21 -41.23 17.10
CA GLY A 148 15.48 -41.09 15.83
C GLY A 148 14.70 -39.78 15.73
N VAL A 149 14.03 -39.37 16.81
CA VAL A 149 13.26 -38.13 16.84
C VAL A 149 14.17 -36.90 16.82
N LYS A 150 15.33 -36.95 17.50
CA LYS A 150 16.34 -35.89 17.42
C LYS A 150 16.88 -35.69 15.99
N ARG A 151 17.05 -36.77 15.22
CA ARG A 151 17.49 -36.67 13.81
C ARG A 151 16.41 -36.08 12.91
N ALA A 152 15.18 -36.58 13.01
CA ALA A 152 14.06 -36.05 12.23
C ALA A 152 13.79 -34.56 12.53
N ALA A 153 13.80 -34.18 13.80
CA ALA A 153 13.51 -32.80 14.19
C ALA A 153 14.67 -31.82 13.88
N LYS A 154 15.93 -32.29 13.79
CA LYS A 154 17.03 -31.48 13.20
C LYS A 154 16.81 -31.22 11.70
N ILE A 155 16.34 -32.21 10.95
CA ILE A 155 16.05 -32.05 9.52
C ILE A 155 14.90 -31.05 9.33
N VAL A 156 13.83 -31.18 10.11
CA VAL A 156 12.71 -30.23 10.10
C VAL A 156 13.16 -28.82 10.47
N ALA A 157 14.02 -28.65 11.49
CA ALA A 157 14.57 -27.34 11.85
C ALA A 157 15.38 -26.72 10.69
N ILE A 158 16.22 -27.50 10.01
CA ILE A 158 16.98 -27.01 8.85
C ILE A 158 16.05 -26.62 7.69
N LEU A 159 14.99 -27.39 7.45
CA LEU A 159 14.00 -27.09 6.41
C LEU A 159 13.19 -25.83 6.70
N ILE A 160 13.00 -25.46 7.98
CA ILE A 160 12.34 -24.22 8.38
C ILE A 160 13.31 -23.02 8.39
N ALA A 161 14.60 -23.25 8.60
CA ALA A 161 15.60 -22.19 8.64
C ALA A 161 15.74 -21.44 7.30
N VAL A 162 15.61 -22.16 6.17
CA VAL A 162 15.67 -21.56 4.83
C VAL A 162 14.52 -20.56 4.57
N PRO A 163 13.23 -20.93 4.74
CA PRO A 163 12.13 -19.96 4.59
C PRO A 163 12.16 -18.88 5.68
N MET A 164 12.73 -19.14 6.85
CA MET A 164 12.91 -18.13 7.90
C MET A 164 13.84 -16.99 7.46
N VAL A 165 14.98 -17.32 6.86
CA VAL A 165 15.92 -16.33 6.33
C VAL A 165 15.29 -15.57 5.17
N ALA A 166 14.60 -16.27 4.26
CA ALA A 166 13.89 -15.64 3.15
C ALA A 166 12.81 -14.64 3.63
N ALA A 167 12.02 -15.01 4.65
CA ALA A 167 11.00 -14.13 5.23
C ALA A 167 11.61 -12.91 5.92
N PHE A 168 12.73 -13.07 6.63
CA PHE A 168 13.45 -11.96 7.26
C PHE A 168 13.96 -10.95 6.22
N PHE A 169 14.58 -11.45 5.13
CA PHE A 169 15.03 -10.59 4.04
C PHE A 169 13.87 -9.88 3.33
N ALA A 170 12.76 -10.57 3.08
CA ALA A 170 11.57 -9.98 2.44
C ALA A 170 10.92 -8.88 3.30
N LEU A 171 10.84 -9.09 4.62
CA LEU A 171 10.33 -8.08 5.56
C LEU A 171 11.29 -6.88 5.63
N GLY A 172 12.59 -7.15 5.74
CA GLY A 172 13.62 -6.11 5.78
C GLY A 172 13.65 -5.26 4.52
N SER A 173 13.55 -5.86 3.34
CA SER A 173 13.50 -5.12 2.08
C SER A 173 12.25 -4.25 1.96
N ARG A 174 11.10 -4.71 2.49
CA ARG A 174 9.87 -3.92 2.50
C ARG A 174 9.94 -2.74 3.45
N LEU A 175 10.38 -2.96 4.69
CA LEU A 175 10.58 -1.88 5.66
C LEU A 175 11.59 -0.85 5.13
N TYR A 176 12.62 -1.30 4.43
CA TYR A 176 13.60 -0.42 3.80
C TYR A 176 13.00 0.34 2.60
N ALA A 177 12.21 -0.32 1.75
CA ALA A 177 11.54 0.31 0.62
C ALA A 177 10.51 1.36 1.07
N ASP A 178 9.68 1.07 2.07
CA ASP A 178 8.73 2.01 2.66
C ASP A 178 9.42 3.21 3.31
N ALA A 179 10.60 3.00 3.92
CA ALA A 179 11.36 4.05 4.55
C ALA A 179 12.08 4.98 3.55
N LEU A 180 12.59 4.44 2.43
CA LEU A 180 13.32 5.22 1.43
C LEU A 180 12.44 5.81 0.33
N ASN A 181 11.35 5.13 -0.02
CA ASN A 181 10.43 5.55 -1.08
C ASN A 181 9.02 5.73 -0.51
N PRO A 182 8.78 6.75 0.35
CA PRO A 182 7.40 7.15 0.55
C PRO A 182 6.82 7.46 -0.84
N ASP A 183 5.66 6.90 -1.22
CA ASP A 183 4.99 7.26 -2.48
C ASP A 183 4.67 8.76 -2.47
N VAL A 184 5.64 9.57 -2.85
CA VAL A 184 5.53 11.02 -2.97
C VAL A 184 5.14 11.25 -4.41
N VAL A 185 3.83 11.35 -4.64
CA VAL A 185 3.34 11.91 -5.90
C VAL A 185 3.62 13.40 -5.84
N VAL A 186 4.62 13.86 -6.60
CA VAL A 186 4.91 15.27 -6.76
C VAL A 186 3.84 15.87 -7.67
N VAL A 187 2.84 16.49 -7.05
CA VAL A 187 1.85 17.30 -7.77
C VAL A 187 2.44 18.70 -7.93
N ALA A 188 3.17 18.93 -9.02
CA ALA A 188 3.64 20.26 -9.41
C ALA A 188 2.59 20.90 -10.33
N GLU A 189 2.22 22.15 -10.05
CA GLU A 189 1.25 22.94 -10.85
C GLU A 189 1.82 23.27 -12.24
N GLU A 190 3.14 23.40 -12.34
CA GLU A 190 3.91 23.43 -13.58
C GLU A 190 5.16 22.57 -13.40
N ALA A 191 5.36 21.57 -14.27
CA ALA A 191 6.59 20.81 -14.34
C ALA A 191 7.37 21.28 -15.57
N GLU A 192 8.55 21.85 -15.34
CA GLU A 192 9.47 22.21 -16.41
C GLU A 192 9.86 20.93 -17.16
N VAL A 193 9.43 20.80 -18.42
CA VAL A 193 9.70 19.62 -19.23
C VAL A 193 11.18 19.63 -19.57
N THR A 194 11.95 18.79 -18.88
CA THR A 194 13.38 18.63 -19.14
C THR A 194 13.61 17.34 -19.92
N THR A 195 14.47 17.39 -20.93
CA THR A 195 14.89 16.19 -21.70
C THR A 195 15.96 15.37 -21.00
N GLY A 196 16.34 15.74 -19.77
CA GLY A 196 17.37 15.07 -18.98
C GLY A 196 17.43 15.56 -17.53
N PRO A 197 18.17 14.88 -16.66
CA PRO A 197 18.16 15.07 -15.20
C PRO A 197 18.87 16.34 -14.72
N SER A 198 19.19 17.28 -15.61
CA SER A 198 19.91 18.52 -15.30
C SER A 198 19.12 19.74 -15.78
N PRO A 199 19.19 20.90 -15.08
CA PRO A 199 18.42 22.11 -15.42
C PRO A 199 18.65 22.63 -16.85
N GLN A 200 19.80 22.30 -17.43
CA GLN A 200 20.19 22.64 -18.80
C GLN A 200 19.37 21.95 -19.91
N TYR A 201 18.51 20.99 -19.57
CA TYR A 201 17.67 20.27 -20.52
C TYR A 201 16.22 20.79 -20.60
N ALA A 202 15.91 21.90 -19.93
CA ALA A 202 14.60 22.54 -19.97
C ALA A 202 14.23 22.97 -21.39
N LEU A 203 13.09 22.47 -21.88
CA LEU A 203 12.55 22.84 -23.19
C LEU A 203 11.97 24.25 -23.11
N GLN A 204 12.62 25.20 -23.77
CA GLN A 204 12.02 26.51 -24.05
C GLN A 204 11.00 26.34 -25.17
N LEU A 205 9.72 26.22 -24.81
CA LEU A 205 8.62 26.29 -25.75
C LEU A 205 8.39 27.77 -26.12
N THR A 206 8.89 28.19 -27.28
CA THR A 206 8.57 29.48 -27.91
C THR A 206 7.24 29.44 -28.64
#